data_AF-A0A6L9G6R4-F1
#
_entry.id   AF-A0A6L9G6R4-F1
#
_cell.length_a   1.000
_cell.length_b   1.000
_cell.length_c   1.000
_cell.angle_alpha   90.00
_cell.angle_beta   90.00
_cell.angle_gamma   90.00
#
_symmetry.space_group_name_H-M   'P 1'
#
loop_
_entity.id
_entity.type
_entity.pdbx_description
1 polymer ?
#
loop_
_entity_poly.entity_id
_entity_poly.type
_entity_poly.pdbx_seq_one_letter_code
_entity_poly.pdbx_strand_id
1 'polypeptide(L)'
;MPPRNYRLLGSLLATAAASDSSGVVMGALLAAARSEGIELGESGEDLMQLLRELGYEPVQEESGDITMANCPFHLVAQHQTQMVCSMNQELVSGVLAGCRCDARRAELSPAEGRCCVVIHPEA
;
A
#
# COMPACT_ATOMS: atom_id res chain seq x y z
N MET A 1 -12.04 26.97 -8.40
CA MET A 1 -10.65 26.50 -8.14
C MET A 1 -10.09 25.92 -9.42
N PRO A 2 -8.83 26.21 -9.80
CA PRO A 2 -8.17 25.51 -10.90
C PRO A 2 -8.02 24.01 -10.58
N PRO A 3 -7.91 23.13 -11.60
CA PRO A 3 -7.75 21.70 -11.38
C PRO A 3 -6.40 21.37 -10.73
N ARG A 4 -6.41 20.45 -9.76
CA ARG A 4 -5.20 19.95 -9.10
C ARG A 4 -4.74 18.68 -9.81
N ASN A 5 -3.46 18.60 -10.20
CA ASN A 5 -2.92 17.46 -10.95
C ASN A 5 -2.04 16.54 -10.08
N TYR A 6 -2.68 15.87 -9.12
CA TYR A 6 -1.99 14.94 -8.21
C TYR A 6 -1.39 13.72 -8.93
N ARG A 7 -1.98 13.34 -10.07
CA ARG A 7 -1.43 12.29 -10.93
C ARG A 7 -0.03 12.65 -11.44
N LEU A 8 0.16 13.86 -11.96
CA LEU A 8 1.46 14.32 -12.43
C LEU A 8 2.46 14.43 -11.27
N LEU A 9 2.03 14.99 -10.13
CA LEU A 9 2.87 15.09 -8.94
C LEU A 9 3.39 13.72 -8.49
N GLY A 10 2.51 12.72 -8.35
CA GLY A 10 2.88 11.37 -7.97
C GLY A 10 3.84 10.72 -8.97
N SER A 11 3.59 10.89 -10.28
CA SER A 11 4.49 10.38 -11.32
C SER A 11 5.89 11.00 -11.27
N LEU A 12 6.01 12.29 -10.98
CA LEU A 12 7.30 12.98 -10.87
C LEU A 12 8.08 12.52 -9.64
N LEU A 13 7.40 12.40 -8.49
CA LEU A 13 8.02 11.90 -7.25
C LEU A 13 8.49 10.45 -7.40
N ALA A 14 7.66 9.59 -7.99
CA ALA A 14 8.03 8.20 -8.27
C ALA A 14 9.21 8.12 -9.26
N THR A 15 9.25 8.98 -10.28
CA THR A 15 10.40 9.02 -11.20
C THR A 15 11.68 9.44 -10.49
N ALA A 16 11.61 10.44 -9.60
CA ALA A 16 12.75 10.89 -8.81
C ALA A 16 13.26 9.80 -7.87
N ALA A 17 12.36 9.11 -7.16
CA ALA A 17 12.70 8.00 -6.27
C ALA A 17 13.32 6.81 -7.03
N ALA A 18 12.85 6.52 -8.25
CA ALA A 18 13.40 5.45 -9.08
C ALA A 18 14.78 5.80 -9.67
N SER A 19 15.06 7.08 -9.84
CA SER A 19 16.33 7.59 -10.38
C SER A 19 17.41 7.73 -9.31
N ASP A 20 17.05 7.62 -8.03
CA ASP A 20 17.99 7.66 -6.92
C ASP A 20 18.74 6.34 -6.78
N SER A 21 19.96 6.28 -7.31
CA SER A 21 20.82 5.10 -7.20
C SER A 21 21.36 4.85 -5.79
N SER A 22 21.24 5.81 -4.86
CA SER A 22 21.67 5.63 -3.47
C SER A 22 20.68 4.82 -2.64
N GLY A 23 19.41 4.74 -3.08
CA GLY A 23 18.32 4.06 -2.37
C GLY A 23 17.79 4.82 -1.15
N VAL A 24 18.34 6.00 -0.85
CA VAL A 24 17.92 6.82 0.29
C VAL A 24 16.47 7.26 0.14
N VAL A 25 16.08 7.70 -1.06
CA VAL A 25 14.71 8.16 -1.32
C VAL A 25 13.72 6.99 -1.20
N MET A 26 14.08 5.82 -1.74
CA MET A 26 13.25 4.62 -1.60
C MET A 26 13.09 4.23 -0.12
N GLY A 27 14.19 4.18 0.64
CA GLY A 27 14.14 3.84 2.06
C GLY A 27 13.27 4.80 2.86
N ALA A 28 13.37 6.11 2.60
CA ALA A 28 12.53 7.12 3.22
C ALA A 28 11.05 6.97 2.85
N LEU A 29 10.75 6.64 1.58
CA LEU A 29 9.38 6.38 1.11
C LEU A 29 8.76 5.18 1.84
N LEU A 30 9.49 4.07 1.93
CA LEU A 30 9.04 2.86 2.61
C LEU A 30 8.78 3.12 4.11
N ALA A 31 9.69 3.84 4.77
CA ALA A 31 9.53 4.23 6.17
C ALA A 31 8.32 5.15 6.38
N ALA A 32 8.11 6.13 5.49
CA ALA A 32 6.96 7.03 5.55
C ALA A 32 5.64 6.27 5.34
N ALA A 33 5.59 5.36 4.37
CA ALA A 33 4.41 4.52 4.12
C ALA A 33 4.06 3.67 5.34
N ARG A 34 5.05 3.05 5.98
CA ARG A 34 4.85 2.28 7.22
C ARG A 34 4.33 3.15 8.37
N SER A 35 4.92 4.31 8.58
CA SER A 35 4.52 5.24 9.64
C SER A 35 3.09 5.72 9.47
N GLU A 36 2.73 6.14 8.25
CA GLU A 36 1.38 6.56 7.91
C GLU A 36 0.38 5.42 8.16
N GLY A 37 0.72 4.20 7.74
CA GLY A 37 -0.10 3.02 7.98
C GLY A 37 -0.38 2.79 9.47
N ILE A 38 0.64 2.91 10.32
CA ILE A 38 0.49 2.76 11.78
C ILE A 38 -0.51 3.79 12.32
N GLU A 39 -0.32 5.07 11.99
CA GLU A 39 -1.20 6.15 12.45
C GLU A 39 -2.65 5.95 12.01
N LEU A 40 -2.86 5.52 10.76
CA LEU A 40 -4.19 5.19 10.23
C LEU A 40 -4.84 4.02 10.97
N GLY A 41 -4.07 2.96 11.26
CA GLY A 41 -4.56 1.77 11.97
C GLY A 41 -4.91 2.03 13.44
N GLU A 42 -4.33 3.06 14.06
CA GLU A 42 -4.63 3.46 15.45
C GLU A 42 -6.00 4.13 15.62
N SER A 43 -6.69 4.49 14.52
CA SER A 43 -8.03 5.08 14.53
C SER A 43 -9.09 4.20 15.22
N GLY A 44 -8.84 2.89 15.35
CA GLY A 44 -9.75 1.91 15.95
C GLY A 44 -10.86 1.45 15.00
N GLU A 45 -10.74 1.77 13.71
CA GLU A 45 -11.64 1.29 12.66
C GLU A 45 -11.42 -0.19 12.33
N ASP A 46 -12.46 -0.83 11.79
CA ASP A 46 -12.35 -2.18 11.24
C ASP A 46 -11.39 -2.19 10.04
N LEU A 47 -10.51 -3.20 9.96
CA LEU A 47 -9.47 -3.31 8.92
C LEU A 47 -10.06 -3.24 7.50
N MET A 48 -11.18 -3.93 7.24
CA MET A 48 -11.79 -3.94 5.90
C MET A 48 -12.37 -2.58 5.55
N GLN A 49 -12.92 -1.86 6.54
CA GLN A 49 -13.42 -0.51 6.36
C GLN A 49 -12.27 0.46 6.08
N LEU A 50 -11.20 0.44 6.89
CA LEU A 50 -10.04 1.29 6.73
C LEU A 50 -9.38 1.11 5.35
N LEU A 51 -9.22 -0.13 4.88
CA LEU A 51 -8.70 -0.42 3.55
C LEU A 51 -9.56 0.22 2.44
N ARG A 52 -10.89 0.21 2.58
CA ARG A 52 -11.80 0.88 1.63
C ARG A 52 -11.65 2.39 1.64
N GLU A 53 -11.47 2.99 2.81
CA GLU A 53 -11.26 4.43 2.94
C GLU A 53 -9.93 4.89 2.33
N LEU A 54 -8.92 4.02 2.38
CA LEU A 54 -7.65 4.21 1.66
C LEU A 54 -7.77 3.96 0.15
N GLY A 55 -8.95 3.59 -0.35
CA GLY A 55 -9.24 3.38 -1.76
C GLY A 55 -8.94 1.97 -2.28
N TYR A 56 -8.65 1.01 -1.38
CA TYR A 56 -8.57 -0.40 -1.76
C TYR A 56 -9.96 -1.03 -1.89
N GLU A 57 -10.06 -2.10 -2.67
CA GLU A 57 -11.25 -2.94 -2.77
C GLU A 57 -10.95 -4.32 -2.15
N PRO A 58 -10.96 -4.45 -0.81
CA PRO A 58 -10.59 -5.68 -0.14
C PRO A 58 -11.68 -6.75 -0.29
N VAL A 59 -11.24 -7.98 -0.56
CA VAL A 59 -12.07 -9.18 -0.70
C VAL A 59 -11.55 -10.23 0.27
N GLN A 60 -12.43 -10.73 1.14
CA GLN A 60 -12.11 -11.87 1.99
C GLN A 60 -12.35 -13.16 1.22
N GLU A 61 -11.29 -13.93 1.03
CA GLU A 61 -11.31 -15.21 0.32
C GLU A 61 -11.80 -16.34 1.23
N GLU A 62 -12.20 -17.47 0.64
CA GLU A 62 -12.57 -18.68 1.39
C GLU A 62 -11.41 -19.25 2.22
N SER A 63 -10.15 -18.99 1.82
CA SER A 63 -8.95 -19.35 2.58
C SER A 63 -8.75 -18.53 3.86
N GLY A 64 -9.49 -17.43 4.03
CA GLY A 64 -9.27 -16.44 5.08
C GLY A 64 -8.26 -15.36 4.72
N ASP A 65 -7.61 -15.45 3.56
CA ASP A 65 -6.79 -14.36 3.02
C ASP A 65 -7.67 -13.16 2.67
N ILE A 66 -7.10 -11.97 2.73
CA ILE A 66 -7.70 -10.75 2.20
C ILE A 66 -6.87 -10.32 0.99
N THR A 67 -7.47 -10.41 -0.19
CA THR A 67 -6.93 -9.86 -1.43
C THR A 67 -7.50 -8.46 -1.66
N MET A 68 -6.94 -7.70 -2.60
CA MET A 68 -7.49 -6.40 -3.00
C MET A 68 -7.69 -6.40 -4.52
N ALA A 69 -8.92 -6.17 -4.97
CA ALA A 69 -9.27 -6.22 -6.40
C ALA A 69 -8.68 -5.05 -7.21
N ASN A 70 -8.16 -4.03 -6.53
CA ASN A 70 -7.52 -2.88 -7.15
C ASN A 70 -6.21 -2.49 -6.44
N CYS A 71 -5.46 -1.59 -7.07
CA CYS A 71 -4.41 -0.83 -6.41
C CYS A 71 -4.77 0.66 -6.53
N PRO A 72 -4.97 1.40 -5.42
CA PRO A 72 -5.33 2.82 -5.48
C PRO A 72 -4.25 3.67 -6.18
N PHE A 73 -3.02 3.15 -6.27
CA PHE A 73 -1.90 3.79 -6.95
C PHE A 73 -1.63 3.23 -8.36
N HIS A 74 -2.58 2.52 -8.96
CA HIS A 74 -2.40 1.79 -10.23
C HIS A 74 -1.78 2.64 -11.35
N LEU A 75 -2.16 3.92 -11.48
CA LEU A 75 -1.62 4.81 -12.52
C LEU A 75 -0.10 5.04 -12.39
N VAL A 76 0.43 5.11 -11.16
CA VAL A 76 1.87 5.20 -10.91
C VAL A 76 2.51 3.83 -11.04
N ALA A 77 1.83 2.78 -10.57
CA ALA A 77 2.29 1.40 -10.67
C ALA A 77 2.59 0.98 -12.12
N GLN A 78 1.82 1.47 -13.10
CA GLN A 78 2.06 1.18 -14.53
C GLN A 78 3.48 1.50 -15.01
N HIS A 79 4.15 2.48 -14.38
CA HIS A 79 5.49 2.93 -14.76
C HIS A 79 6.55 2.59 -13.70
N GLN A 80 6.13 2.34 -12.46
CA GLN A 80 7.00 2.14 -11.30
C GLN A 80 6.49 0.99 -10.41
N THR A 81 6.23 -0.18 -11.01
CA THR A 81 5.57 -1.32 -10.35
C THR A 81 6.26 -1.74 -9.05
N GLN A 82 7.57 -1.97 -9.09
CA GLN A 82 8.32 -2.46 -7.92
C GLN A 82 8.24 -1.47 -6.76
N MET A 83 8.43 -0.17 -7.03
CA MET A 83 8.32 0.88 -6.02
C MET A 83 6.94 0.88 -5.37
N VAL A 84 5.88 0.94 -6.18
CA VAL A 84 4.52 1.04 -5.67
C VAL A 84 4.11 -0.21 -4.90
N CYS A 85 4.48 -1.39 -5.38
CA CYS A 85 4.16 -2.63 -4.67
C CYS A 85 4.91 -2.71 -3.32
N SER A 86 6.20 -2.35 -3.25
CA SER A 86 6.93 -2.29 -1.97
C SER A 86 6.37 -1.23 -1.02
N MET A 87 6.01 -0.05 -1.53
CA MET A 87 5.36 1.00 -0.74
C MET A 87 4.00 0.54 -0.19
N ASN A 88 3.19 -0.14 -1.01
CA ASN A 88 1.90 -0.69 -0.57
C ASN A 88 2.07 -1.74 0.51
N GLN A 89 3.07 -2.62 0.40
CA GLN A 89 3.34 -3.61 1.43
C GLN A 89 3.62 -2.92 2.76
N GLU A 90 4.50 -1.93 2.79
CA GLU A 90 4.83 -1.21 4.03
C GLU A 90 3.64 -0.42 4.59
N LEU A 91 2.84 0.22 3.74
CA LEU A 91 1.60 0.89 4.16
C LEU A 91 0.64 -0.10 4.84
N VAL A 92 0.35 -1.23 4.19
CA VAL A 92 -0.59 -2.23 4.72
C VAL A 92 -0.03 -2.94 5.95
N SER A 93 1.27 -3.25 5.98
CA SER A 93 1.96 -3.75 7.18
C SER A 93 1.85 -2.74 8.34
N GLY A 94 1.97 -1.44 8.06
CA GLY A 94 1.78 -0.37 9.03
C GLY A 94 0.35 -0.36 9.57
N VAL A 95 -0.65 -0.41 8.69
CA VAL A 95 -2.07 -0.49 9.07
C VAL A 95 -2.32 -1.66 10.01
N LEU A 96 -1.84 -2.87 9.66
CA LEU A 96 -1.97 -4.04 10.52
C LEU A 96 -1.33 -3.82 11.90
N ALA A 97 -0.13 -3.21 11.95
CA ALA A 97 0.54 -2.91 13.22
C ALA A 97 -0.28 -1.93 14.07
N GLY A 98 -0.83 -0.86 13.48
CA GLY A 98 -1.71 0.10 14.17
C GLY A 98 -2.98 -0.55 14.72
N CYS A 99 -3.58 -1.46 13.94
CA CYS A 99 -4.72 -2.28 14.37
C CYS A 99 -4.36 -3.36 15.41
N ARG A 100 -3.10 -3.44 15.84
CA ARG A 100 -2.56 -4.46 16.77
C ARG A 100 -2.64 -5.90 16.23
N CYS A 101 -2.67 -6.05 14.91
CA CYS A 101 -2.51 -7.33 14.21
C CYS A 101 -1.03 -7.60 13.89
N ASP A 102 -0.69 -8.85 13.53
CA ASP A 102 0.66 -9.17 13.06
C ASP A 102 0.94 -8.54 11.68
N ALA A 103 1.81 -7.54 11.65
CA ALA A 103 2.23 -6.84 10.44
C ALA A 103 2.86 -7.74 9.37
N ARG A 104 3.37 -8.92 9.75
CA ARG A 104 3.98 -9.90 8.82
C ARG A 104 2.93 -10.62 7.96
N ARG A 105 1.64 -10.46 8.27
CA ARG A 105 0.55 -11.01 7.46
C ARG A 105 0.42 -10.31 6.11
N ALA A 106 0.93 -9.08 5.97
CA ALA A 106 0.96 -8.39 4.68
C ALA A 106 2.20 -8.81 3.86
N GLU A 107 1.95 -9.55 2.78
CA GLU A 107 3.00 -10.10 1.91
C GLU A 107 2.83 -9.64 0.47
N LEU A 108 3.96 -9.44 -0.21
CA LEU A 108 3.98 -9.28 -1.66
C LEU A 108 3.73 -10.61 -2.36
N SER A 109 2.53 -10.73 -2.94
CA SER A 109 2.11 -11.83 -3.80
C SER A 109 1.54 -11.26 -5.10
N PRO A 110 2.38 -10.84 -6.08
CA PRO A 110 1.91 -10.26 -7.33
C PRO A 110 1.13 -11.26 -8.19
N ALA A 111 -0.03 -10.84 -8.69
CA ALA A 111 -0.83 -11.60 -9.67
C ALA A 111 -1.61 -10.64 -10.57
N GLU A 112 -2.03 -11.13 -11.74
CA GLU A 112 -2.87 -10.34 -12.66
C GLU A 112 -4.22 -10.02 -12.03
N GLY A 113 -4.75 -8.82 -12.30
CA GLY A 113 -6.10 -8.43 -11.91
C GLY A 113 -6.31 -8.10 -10.43
N ARG A 114 -5.25 -8.05 -9.61
CA ARG A 114 -5.34 -7.66 -8.19
C ARG A 114 -4.13 -6.85 -7.71
N CYS A 115 -4.21 -6.28 -6.51
CA CYS A 115 -3.06 -5.68 -5.84
C CYS A 115 -1.95 -6.72 -5.61
N CYS A 116 -0.70 -6.24 -5.60
CA CYS A 116 0.47 -7.02 -5.24
C CYS A 116 0.46 -7.50 -3.79
N VAL A 117 -0.34 -6.90 -2.90
CA VAL A 117 -0.34 -7.21 -1.46
C VAL A 117 -1.52 -8.11 -1.11
N VAL A 118 -1.24 -9.18 -0.38
CA VAL A 118 -2.22 -10.05 0.27
C VAL A 118 -2.04 -9.96 1.77
N ILE A 119 -3.13 -9.95 2.52
CA ILE A 119 -3.09 -10.08 3.97
C ILE A 119 -3.52 -11.50 4.32
N HIS A 120 -2.60 -12.28 4.89
CA HIS A 120 -2.88 -13.64 5.33
C HIS A 120 -3.74 -13.67 6.61
N PRO A 121 -4.47 -14.77 6.88
CA PRO A 121 -5.20 -14.93 8.15
C PRO A 121 -4.22 -14.97 9.33
N GLU A 122 -4.75 -14.83 10.55
CA GLU A 122 -3.98 -15.12 11.76
C GLU A 122 -3.74 -16.64 11.87
N ALA A 123 -2.58 -17.01 12.43
CA ALA A 123 -2.23 -18.41 12.67
C ALA A 123 -3.00 -19.00 13.85
#